data_AF-A0A1U7VFF0-F1
#
_entry.id   AF-A0A1U7VFF0-F1
#
_cell.length_a   1.000
_cell.length_b   1.000
_cell.length_c   1.000
_cell.angle_alpha   90.00
_cell.angle_beta   90.00
_cell.angle_gamma   90.00
#
_symmetry.space_group_name_H-M   'P 1'
#
loop_
_entity.id
_entity.type
_entity.pdbx_description
1 polymer ?
#
loop_
_entity_poly.entity_id
_entity_poly.type
_entity_poly.pdbx_seq_one_letter_code
_entity_poly.pdbx_strand_id
1 'polypeptide(L)'
;MATPPNFEEGQSTYRPPRFNGQYYGWWKTRMHHFIMDEDFELWDVICDGPFVPTKNLGDPLVSIPKTRKEFDDVDRKSIEKNFRTKTILVCGIGPNEYNRISACQSAKDWKALQTAREGTTQVKQSKIDMLTTEYELFRMKGDESIQDMHT
;
A
#
# COMPACT_ATOMS: atom_id res chain seq x y z
N MET A 1 12.15 -15.23 29.47
CA MET A 1 12.22 -15.73 28.08
C MET A 1 11.01 -15.19 27.36
N ALA A 2 11.20 -14.33 26.35
CA ALA A 2 10.08 -13.83 25.55
C ALA A 2 9.57 -14.96 24.65
N THR A 3 8.28 -15.25 24.74
CA THR A 3 7.57 -16.17 23.86
C THR A 3 7.83 -15.76 22.41
N PRO A 4 8.15 -16.69 21.49
CA PRO A 4 8.26 -16.35 20.07
C PRO A 4 6.96 -15.67 19.64
N PRO A 5 6.99 -14.57 18.87
CA PRO A 5 5.77 -13.99 18.35
C PRO A 5 5.07 -15.09 17.58
N ASN A 6 3.83 -15.39 18.00
CA ASN A 6 2.98 -16.39 17.38
C ASN A 6 3.03 -16.14 15.87
N PHE A 7 3.52 -17.11 15.10
CA PHE A 7 3.56 -17.00 13.63
C PHE A 7 2.12 -17.08 13.11
N GLU A 8 1.35 -16.02 13.31
CA GLU A 8 -0.05 -15.93 12.90
C GLU A 8 -0.12 -15.79 11.38
N GLU A 9 -0.82 -16.73 10.74
CA GLU A 9 -1.20 -16.82 9.33
C GLU A 9 -0.35 -16.00 8.33
N GLY A 10 0.67 -16.64 7.75
CA GLY A 10 1.52 -15.98 6.75
C GLY A 10 2.38 -16.91 5.90
N GLN A 11 2.08 -18.21 5.81
CA GLN A 11 2.82 -19.14 4.95
C GLN A 11 1.98 -19.73 3.80
N SER A 12 0.73 -19.30 3.66
CA SER A 12 -0.09 -19.72 2.53
C SER A 12 0.41 -19.06 1.25
N THR A 13 0.65 -19.87 0.22
CA THR A 13 0.82 -19.40 -1.17
C THR A 13 -0.54 -19.18 -1.86
N TYR A 14 -1.64 -19.66 -1.25
CA TYR A 14 -2.98 -19.61 -1.83
C TYR A 14 -3.85 -18.49 -1.27
N ARG A 15 -3.39 -17.78 -0.23
CA ARG A 15 -4.14 -16.69 0.40
C ARG A 15 -3.26 -15.45 0.50
N PRO A 16 -3.82 -14.26 0.27
CA PRO A 16 -3.07 -13.02 0.41
C PRO A 16 -2.58 -12.85 1.86
N PRO A 17 -1.35 -12.34 2.05
CA PRO A 17 -0.81 -12.13 3.39
C PRO A 17 -1.64 -11.07 4.12
N ARG A 18 -2.07 -11.38 5.35
CA ARG A 18 -2.87 -10.46 6.15
C ARG A 18 -1.98 -9.46 6.89
N PHE A 19 -2.35 -8.19 6.85
CA PHE A 19 -1.68 -7.13 7.57
C PHE A 19 -2.15 -7.10 9.02
N ASN A 20 -1.21 -7.21 9.95
CA ASN A 20 -1.48 -7.18 11.39
C ASN A 20 -1.19 -5.80 12.02
N GLY A 21 -0.91 -4.78 11.20
CA GLY A 21 -0.56 -3.44 11.66
C GLY A 21 0.93 -3.23 11.96
N GLN A 22 1.74 -4.30 11.98
CA GLN A 22 3.18 -4.27 12.22
C GLN A 22 3.95 -4.67 10.95
N TYR A 23 5.25 -4.34 10.91
CA TYR A 23 6.17 -4.72 9.84
C TYR A 23 5.66 -4.43 8.42
N TYR A 24 5.13 -3.21 8.20
CA TYR A 24 4.50 -2.81 6.92
C TYR A 24 5.39 -3.11 5.70
N GLY A 25 6.69 -2.82 5.76
CA GLY A 25 7.61 -3.10 4.65
C GLY A 25 7.72 -4.59 4.29
N TRP A 26 7.72 -5.47 5.30
CA TRP A 26 7.71 -6.92 5.10
C TRP A 26 6.38 -7.38 4.48
N TRP A 27 5.26 -6.93 5.05
CA TRP A 27 3.93 -7.26 4.51
C TRP A 27 3.76 -6.77 3.06
N LYS A 28 4.18 -5.53 2.77
CA LYS A 28 4.13 -4.93 1.43
C LYS A 28 4.89 -5.77 0.40
N THR A 29 6.09 -6.21 0.75
CA THR A 29 6.92 -7.07 -0.12
C THR A 29 6.23 -8.40 -0.39
N ARG A 30 5.64 -9.01 0.64
CA ARG A 30 4.90 -10.28 0.47
C ARG A 30 3.63 -10.12 -0.35
N MET A 31 2.88 -9.05 -0.13
CA MET A 31 1.68 -8.74 -0.90
C MET A 31 2.02 -8.56 -2.38
N HIS A 32 3.09 -7.81 -2.68
CA HIS A 32 3.60 -7.65 -4.02
C HIS A 32 3.93 -9.00 -4.67
N HIS A 33 4.74 -9.85 -4.02
CA HIS A 33 5.05 -11.17 -4.57
C HIS A 33 3.83 -12.05 -4.78
N PHE A 34 2.85 -12.02 -3.86
CA PHE A 34 1.60 -12.76 -4.00
C PHE A 34 0.80 -12.31 -5.23
N ILE A 35 0.67 -11.00 -5.46
CA ILE A 35 -0.04 -10.47 -6.64
C ILE A 35 0.68 -10.83 -7.93
N MET A 36 2.02 -10.70 -7.95
CA MET A 36 2.83 -11.04 -9.11
C MET A 36 2.78 -12.53 -9.48
N ASP A 37 2.68 -13.41 -8.48
CA ASP A 37 2.53 -14.87 -8.67
C ASP A 37 1.12 -15.23 -9.19
N GLU A 38 0.09 -14.53 -8.71
CA GLU A 38 -1.30 -14.73 -9.13
C GLU A 38 -1.55 -14.29 -10.58
N ASP A 39 -1.22 -13.04 -10.91
CA ASP A 39 -1.30 -12.46 -12.26
C ASP A 39 -0.66 -11.06 -12.23
N PHE A 40 0.43 -10.88 -13.00
CA PHE A 40 1.18 -9.63 -13.03
C PHE A 40 0.34 -8.43 -13.48
N GLU A 41 -0.69 -8.62 -14.31
CA GLU A 41 -1.57 -7.55 -14.78
C GLU A 41 -2.44 -6.98 -13.64
N LEU A 42 -2.59 -7.72 -12.54
CA LEU A 42 -3.27 -7.21 -11.33
C LEU A 42 -2.44 -6.12 -10.65
N TRP A 43 -1.11 -6.16 -10.78
CA TRP A 43 -0.23 -5.11 -10.26
C TRP A 43 -0.39 -3.81 -11.06
N ASP A 44 -0.58 -3.90 -12.37
CA ASP A 44 -0.85 -2.73 -13.22
C ASP A 44 -2.14 -2.03 -12.78
N VAL A 45 -3.19 -2.79 -12.45
CA VAL A 45 -4.43 -2.25 -11.88
C VAL A 45 -4.20 -1.48 -10.57
N ILE A 46 -3.22 -1.91 -9.75
CA ILE A 46 -2.83 -1.25 -8.49
C ILE A 46 -2.00 0.00 -8.75
N CYS A 47 -1.20 0.04 -9.82
CA CYS A 47 -0.32 1.16 -10.13
C CYS A 47 -1.04 2.28 -10.90
N ASP A 48 -1.85 1.89 -11.89
CA ASP A 48 -2.44 2.79 -12.89
C ASP A 48 -3.93 3.04 -12.62
N GLY A 49 -4.60 2.08 -11.97
CA GLY A 49 -5.99 2.18 -11.56
C GLY A 49 -6.87 1.13 -12.25
N PRO A 50 -8.15 1.04 -11.84
CA PRO A 50 -9.07 0.11 -12.44
C PRO A 50 -9.28 0.43 -13.91
N PHE A 51 -9.25 -0.60 -14.75
CA PHE A 51 -9.59 -0.45 -16.17
C PHE A 51 -11.04 0.00 -16.33
N VAL A 52 -11.26 1.03 -17.15
CA VAL A 52 -12.60 1.49 -17.52
C VAL A 52 -12.76 1.28 -19.02
N PRO A 53 -13.64 0.37 -19.47
CA PRO A 53 -13.91 0.19 -20.90
C PRO A 53 -14.37 1.49 -21.55
N THR A 54 -13.67 1.93 -22.60
CA THR A 54 -14.04 3.11 -23.39
C THR A 54 -14.19 2.78 -24.87
N LYS A 55 -15.00 3.57 -25.56
CA LYS A 55 -15.12 3.56 -27.02
C LYS A 55 -14.82 4.95 -27.56
N ASN A 56 -14.19 4.98 -28.72
CA ASN A 56 -13.88 6.22 -29.43
C ASN A 56 -15.04 6.55 -30.38
N LEU A 57 -15.56 7.77 -30.29
CA LEU A 57 -16.58 8.28 -31.21
C LEU A 57 -16.10 9.55 -31.92
N GLY A 58 -16.45 9.64 -33.20
CA GLY A 58 -16.34 10.87 -34.01
C GLY A 58 -14.93 11.19 -34.54
N ASP A 59 -14.89 12.30 -35.29
CA ASP A 59 -13.69 13.02 -35.69
C ASP A 59 -13.87 14.49 -35.23
N PRO A 60 -13.10 15.00 -34.24
CA PRO A 60 -11.97 14.37 -33.56
C PRO A 60 -12.38 13.28 -32.54
N LEU A 61 -11.42 12.41 -32.23
CA LEU A 61 -11.61 11.21 -31.42
C LEU A 61 -11.97 11.54 -29.97
N VAL A 62 -13.24 11.34 -29.57
CA VAL A 62 -13.68 11.48 -28.17
C VAL A 62 -13.84 10.09 -27.55
N SER A 63 -13.07 9.83 -26.48
CA SER A 63 -13.18 8.61 -25.68
C SER A 63 -14.33 8.73 -24.69
N ILE A 64 -15.35 7.87 -24.82
CA ILE A 64 -16.48 7.80 -23.89
C ILE A 64 -16.56 6.42 -23.24
N PRO A 65 -17.00 6.30 -21.97
CA PRO A 65 -17.18 5.01 -21.32
C PRO A 65 -18.20 4.14 -22.07
N LYS A 66 -17.88 2.86 -22.28
CA LYS A 66 -18.83 1.87 -22.80
C LYS A 66 -19.89 1.60 -21.73
N THR A 67 -21.11 1.31 -22.17
CA THR A 67 -22.15 0.76 -21.31
C THR A 67 -21.96 -0.75 -21.15
N ARG A 68 -22.53 -1.35 -20.09
CA ARG A 68 -22.38 -2.80 -19.81
C ARG A 68 -22.83 -3.71 -20.96
N LYS A 69 -23.77 -3.24 -21.81
CA LYS A 69 -24.25 -3.99 -22.98
C LYS A 69 -23.25 -4.00 -24.15
N GLU A 70 -22.30 -3.07 -24.16
CA GLU A 70 -21.30 -2.89 -25.21
C GLU A 70 -19.96 -3.54 -24.85
N PHE A 71 -19.86 -4.18 -23.68
CA PHE A 71 -18.63 -4.82 -23.23
C PHE A 71 -18.35 -6.06 -24.06
N ASP A 72 -17.18 -6.05 -24.69
CA ASP A 72 -16.61 -7.23 -25.32
C ASP A 72 -15.99 -8.16 -24.26
N ASP A 73 -15.45 -9.29 -24.70
CA ASP A 73 -14.85 -10.28 -23.81
C ASP A 73 -13.55 -9.77 -23.17
N VAL A 74 -12.85 -8.83 -23.81
CA VAL A 74 -11.63 -8.22 -23.29
C VAL A 74 -11.99 -7.26 -22.16
N ASP A 75 -12.98 -6.39 -22.37
CA ASP A 75 -13.51 -5.48 -21.36
C ASP A 75 -13.95 -6.25 -20.10
N ARG A 76 -14.65 -7.37 -20.29
CA ARG A 76 -15.14 -8.19 -19.19
C ARG A 76 -13.99 -8.81 -18.38
N LYS A 77 -12.97 -9.35 -19.05
CA LYS A 77 -11.76 -9.87 -18.39
C LYS A 77 -11.01 -8.79 -17.61
N SER A 78 -10.88 -7.60 -18.17
CA SER A 78 -10.24 -6.47 -17.47
C SER A 78 -11.04 -6.03 -16.25
N ILE A 79 -12.38 -6.03 -16.33
CA ILE A 79 -13.24 -5.77 -15.17
C ILE A 79 -13.12 -6.87 -14.11
N GLU A 80 -13.05 -8.14 -14.50
CA GLU A 80 -12.81 -9.25 -13.57
C GLU A 80 -11.48 -9.08 -12.83
N LYS A 81 -10.42 -8.68 -13.52
CA LYS A 81 -9.13 -8.32 -12.90
C LYS A 81 -9.30 -7.19 -11.88
N ASN A 82 -10.03 -6.11 -12.21
CA ASN A 82 -10.32 -5.05 -11.24
C ASN A 82 -10.96 -5.58 -9.94
N PHE A 83 -11.96 -6.47 -10.07
CA PHE A 83 -12.63 -7.06 -8.91
C PHE A 83 -11.72 -8.00 -8.12
N ARG A 84 -10.88 -8.79 -8.82
CA ARG A 84 -9.92 -9.70 -8.20
C ARG A 84 -8.85 -8.93 -7.43
N THR A 85 -8.26 -7.90 -8.03
CA THR A 85 -7.33 -6.98 -7.37
C THR A 85 -7.94 -6.39 -6.10
N LYS A 86 -9.17 -5.87 -6.18
CA LYS A 86 -9.88 -5.33 -5.02
C LYS A 86 -10.05 -6.38 -3.91
N THR A 87 -10.46 -7.59 -4.27
CA THR A 87 -10.63 -8.70 -3.32
C THR A 87 -9.32 -9.02 -2.58
N ILE A 88 -8.22 -9.17 -3.32
CA ILE A 88 -6.89 -9.47 -2.76
C ILE A 88 -6.47 -8.38 -1.75
N LEU A 89 -6.62 -7.11 -2.12
CA LEU A 89 -6.27 -5.98 -1.25
C LEU A 89 -7.13 -5.95 0.02
N VAL A 90 -8.45 -6.11 -0.10
CA VAL A 90 -9.35 -6.09 1.07
C VAL A 90 -9.05 -7.25 2.01
N CYS A 91 -8.85 -8.46 1.49
CA CYS A 91 -8.46 -9.63 2.29
C CYS A 91 -7.10 -9.44 2.95
N GLY A 92 -6.16 -8.82 2.24
CA GLY A 92 -4.80 -8.58 2.70
C GLY A 92 -4.67 -7.51 3.78
N ILE A 93 -5.53 -6.50 3.80
CA ILE A 93 -5.40 -5.36 4.72
C ILE A 93 -6.13 -5.62 6.05
N GLY A 94 -7.19 -6.43 6.01
CA GLY A 94 -7.99 -6.76 7.19
C GLY A 94 -8.85 -5.58 7.69
N PRO A 95 -9.83 -5.84 8.58
CA PRO A 95 -10.88 -4.88 8.93
C PRO A 95 -10.37 -3.63 9.66
N ASN A 96 -9.33 -3.77 10.49
CA ASN A 96 -8.78 -2.67 11.29
C ASN A 96 -8.21 -1.53 10.42
N GLU A 97 -7.58 -1.91 9.32
CA GLU A 97 -6.96 -0.97 8.39
C GLU A 97 -7.87 -0.63 7.23
N TYR A 98 -8.77 -1.54 6.86
CA TYR A 98 -9.81 -1.30 5.85
C TYR A 98 -10.60 -0.03 6.17
N ASN A 99 -11.04 0.18 7.41
CA ASN A 99 -11.81 1.38 7.76
C ASN A 99 -11.05 2.68 7.48
N ARG A 100 -9.72 2.69 7.65
CA ARG A 100 -8.87 3.87 7.39
C ARG A 100 -8.69 4.17 5.90
N ILE A 101 -8.83 3.17 5.05
CA ILE A 101 -8.64 3.28 3.59
C ILE A 101 -9.90 2.93 2.79
N SER A 102 -11.05 2.73 3.44
CA SER A 102 -12.27 2.23 2.80
C SER A 102 -12.85 3.23 1.79
N ALA A 103 -12.57 4.52 1.99
CA ALA A 103 -12.90 5.59 1.05
C ALA A 103 -12.05 5.55 -0.23
N CYS A 104 -11.02 4.72 -0.25
CA CYS A 104 -9.92 4.76 -1.19
C CYS A 104 -10.06 3.47 -2.08
N GLN A 105 -10.65 3.60 -3.28
CA GLN A 105 -11.13 2.53 -4.17
C GLN A 105 -10.26 2.19 -5.42
N SER A 106 -9.02 2.69 -5.53
CA SER A 106 -8.21 2.79 -6.77
C SER A 106 -6.68 2.72 -6.54
N ALA A 107 -5.88 2.79 -7.60
CA ALA A 107 -4.42 2.86 -7.50
C ALA A 107 -3.88 4.02 -6.65
N LYS A 108 -4.59 5.16 -6.63
CA LYS A 108 -4.26 6.29 -5.74
C LYS A 108 -4.32 5.90 -4.27
N ASP A 109 -5.07 4.87 -3.95
CA ASP A 109 -5.44 4.49 -2.61
C ASP A 109 -4.44 3.52 -1.99
N TRP A 110 -3.84 2.68 -2.83
CA TRP A 110 -2.61 1.98 -2.47
C TRP A 110 -1.45 2.95 -2.23
N LYS A 111 -1.29 3.97 -3.07
CA LYS A 111 -0.30 5.04 -2.86
C LYS A 111 -0.59 5.83 -1.58
N ALA A 112 -1.87 6.12 -1.28
CA ALA A 112 -2.29 6.78 -0.05
C ALA A 112 -2.01 5.92 1.19
N LEU A 113 -2.26 4.61 1.13
CA LEU A 113 -1.92 3.67 2.21
C LEU A 113 -0.40 3.64 2.46
N GLN A 114 0.40 3.55 1.39
CA GLN A 114 1.86 3.63 1.50
C GLN A 114 2.30 4.95 2.15
N THR A 115 1.70 6.06 1.71
CA THR A 115 2.00 7.40 2.23
C THR A 115 1.60 7.56 3.70
N ALA A 116 0.45 7.03 4.10
CA ALA A 116 -0.03 7.08 5.48
C ALA A 116 0.84 6.23 6.43
N ARG A 117 1.42 5.13 5.93
CA ARG A 117 2.21 4.18 6.74
C ARG A 117 3.69 4.49 6.77
N GLU A 118 4.28 4.80 5.63
CA GLU A 118 5.70 5.13 5.54
C GLU A 118 5.95 6.61 5.85
N GLY A 119 4.92 7.46 5.78
CA GLY A 119 5.05 8.91 5.79
C GLY A 119 5.39 9.45 4.41
N THR A 120 4.98 10.67 4.11
CA THR A 120 5.46 11.39 2.93
C THR A 120 6.97 11.63 3.03
N THR A 121 7.64 11.81 1.90
CA THR A 121 9.05 12.24 1.88
C THR A 121 9.26 13.49 2.74
N GLN A 122 8.30 14.41 2.74
CA GLN A 122 8.33 15.61 3.57
C GLN A 122 8.28 15.32 5.07
N VAL A 123 7.42 14.40 5.53
CA VAL A 123 7.35 14.01 6.95
C VAL A 123 8.62 13.28 7.37
N LYS A 124 9.19 12.42 6.51
CA LYS A 124 10.47 11.77 6.77
C LYS A 124 11.60 12.79 6.88
N GLN A 125 11.66 13.75 5.96
CA GLN A 125 12.66 14.82 5.97
C GLN A 125 12.51 15.70 7.22
N SER A 126 11.29 16.12 7.56
CA SER A 126 11.03 16.90 8.77
C SER A 126 11.45 16.18 10.05
N LYS A 127 11.28 14.85 10.14
CA LYS A 127 11.80 14.06 11.26
C LYS A 127 13.32 14.03 11.30
N ILE A 128 13.98 13.91 10.14
CA ILE A 128 15.45 13.98 10.04
C ILE A 128 15.94 15.35 10.48
N ASP A 129 15.32 16.43 9.99
CA ASP A 129 15.70 17.80 10.31
C ASP A 129 15.52 18.08 11.81
N MET A 130 14.42 17.60 12.41
CA MET A 130 14.15 17.70 13.84
C MET A 130 15.20 16.93 14.66
N LEU A 131 15.48 15.67 14.33
CA LEU A 131 16.49 14.86 15.02
C LEU A 131 17.91 15.44 14.84
N THR A 132 18.20 16.00 13.68
CA THR A 132 19.48 16.67 13.40
C THR A 132 19.61 17.92 14.26
N THR A 133 18.55 18.72 14.36
CA THR A 133 18.51 19.90 15.23
C THR A 133 18.66 19.50 16.71
N GLU A 134 17.95 18.47 17.17
CA GLU A 134 18.08 17.95 18.54
C GLU A 134 19.51 17.47 18.82
N TYR A 135 20.14 16.78 17.88
CA TYR A 135 21.52 16.33 18.00
C TYR A 135 22.53 17.50 18.00
N GLU A 136 22.32 18.52 17.16
CA GLU A 136 23.18 19.72 17.13
C GLU A 136 23.04 20.55 18.42
N LEU A 137 21.84 20.59 19.01
CA LEU A 137 21.58 21.26 20.28
C LEU A 137 21.94 20.39 21.49
N PHE A 138 22.25 19.11 21.28
CA PHE A 138 22.61 18.18 22.34
C PHE A 138 23.93 18.62 22.97
N ARG A 139 23.87 18.94 24.26
CA ARG A 139 25.02 19.37 25.05
C ARG A 139 24.91 18.80 26.44
N MET A 140 26.05 18.41 26.99
CA MET A 140 26.18 17.97 28.38
C MET A 140 25.69 19.09 29.31
N LYS A 141 24.86 18.73 30.30
CA LYS A 141 24.45 19.68 31.35
C LYS A 141 25.62 19.96 32.30
N GLY A 142 25.52 21.04 33.07
CA GLY A 142 26.60 21.46 33.98
C GLY A 142 26.84 20.50 35.15
N ASP A 143 25.87 19.65 35.45
CA ASP A 143 25.83 18.67 36.52
C ASP A 143 25.93 17.21 36.04
N GLU A 144 26.03 16.98 34.72
CA GLU A 144 26.19 15.65 34.12
C GLU A 144 27.68 15.29 33.97
N SER A 145 28.05 14.05 34.29
CA SER A 145 29.37 13.52 33.97
C SER A 145 29.44 13.00 32.53
N ILE A 146 30.65 12.80 32.00
CA ILE A 146 30.84 12.22 30.66
C ILE A 146 30.24 10.80 30.58
N GLN A 147 30.27 10.03 31.67
CA GLN A 147 29.63 8.71 31.70
C GLN A 147 28.10 8.82 31.60
N ASP A 148 27.49 9.82 32.24
CA ASP A 148 26.04 10.05 32.17
C ASP A 148 25.59 10.47 30.77
N MET A 149 26.49 11.03 29.95
CA MET A 149 26.19 11.41 28.56
C MET A 149 26.12 10.21 27.60
N HIS A 150 26.71 9.08 27.98
CA HIS A 150 26.81 7.86 27.15
C HIS A 150 25.85 6.74 27.57
N THR A 151 25.08 6.93 28.64
CA THR A 151 24.17 5.93 29.21
C THR A 151 22.71 6.31 28.94
#